data_AF-A0A958V6P0-F1
#
_entry.id   AF-A0A958V6P0-F1
#
_cell.length_a   1.000
_cell.length_b   1.000
_cell.length_c   1.000
_cell.angle_alpha   90.00
_cell.angle_beta   90.00
_cell.angle_gamma   90.00
#
_symmetry.space_group_name_H-M   'P 1'
#
loop_
_entity.id
_entity.type
_entity.pdbx_description
1 polymer ?
#
loop_
_entity_poly.entity_id
_entity_poly.type
_entity_poly.pdbx_seq_one_letter_code
_entity_poly.pdbx_strand_id
1 'polypeptide(L)'
;MESQSFYYDEQHSRTIKLEWTKDCGQVTIYDNDQILHQHSDVGQLKKGIVIRSQKGENLYIRLFMDPVRWQVSFGDRMLINSYNRSEEVVKGTSQIFYYVFLASVIYLMLLFLPQYKAGMIGLDILLTPTMLIYIGLIVVFYLCGMLVRRGKLTWYYIGTSLYLIDTVYVLLNSFVISEISISALFQTNLGLILFALLLIRIVFAYYLIKAFPDAVEYAKHVKSIKKRESSELLDS
;
A
#
# COMPACT_ATOMS: atom_id res chain seq x y z
N MET A 1 10.46 19.67 7.45
CA MET A 1 10.77 18.59 8.40
C MET A 1 9.81 17.47 8.09
N GLU A 2 10.28 16.29 7.71
CA GLU A 2 9.41 15.14 7.44
C GLU A 2 10.04 13.87 8.02
N SER A 3 9.17 13.04 8.59
CA SER A 3 9.41 11.84 9.41
C SER A 3 9.63 12.11 10.89
N GLN A 4 8.56 11.87 11.66
CA GLN A 4 8.53 11.77 13.11
C GLN A 4 8.27 10.32 13.46
N SER A 5 8.94 9.82 14.48
CA SER A 5 8.77 8.46 14.93
C SER A 5 8.71 8.45 16.44
N PHE A 6 7.66 7.82 16.98
CA PHE A 6 7.30 7.89 18.39
C PHE A 6 7.48 6.51 19.05
N TYR A 7 8.03 6.50 20.24
CA TYR A 7 7.93 5.45 21.23
C TYR A 7 7.07 5.97 22.37
N TYR A 8 6.14 5.17 22.89
CA TYR A 8 5.40 5.45 24.12
C TYR A 8 5.53 4.26 25.06
N ASP A 9 6.15 4.47 26.22
CA ASP A 9 6.14 3.52 27.33
C ASP A 9 4.88 3.75 28.18
N GLU A 10 3.88 2.88 28.01
CA GLU A 10 2.65 2.90 28.82
C GLU A 10 2.94 2.79 30.32
N GLN A 11 3.99 2.08 30.74
CA GLN A 11 4.29 1.86 32.17
C GLN A 11 4.91 3.09 32.84
N HIS A 12 5.64 3.92 32.09
CA HIS A 12 6.37 5.07 32.65
C HIS A 12 5.91 6.41 32.09
N SER A 13 4.85 6.43 31.26
CA SER A 13 4.37 7.61 30.54
C SER A 13 5.51 8.36 29.85
N ARG A 14 6.40 7.62 29.19
CA ARG A 14 7.63 8.15 28.60
C ARG A 14 7.60 8.05 27.08
N THR A 15 7.91 9.15 26.41
CA THR A 15 7.90 9.22 24.95
C THR A 15 9.30 9.47 24.41
N ILE A 16 9.86 8.55 23.63
CA ILE A 16 11.08 8.83 22.85
C ILE A 16 10.67 9.17 21.43
N LYS A 17 11.10 10.31 20.93
CA LYS A 17 10.81 10.74 19.56
C LYS A 17 12.10 10.97 18.81
N LEU A 18 12.20 10.46 17.59
CA LEU A 18 13.29 10.81 16.68
C LEU A 18 12.72 11.60 15.49
N GLU A 19 13.35 12.73 15.22
CA GLU A 19 13.12 13.56 14.04
C GLU A 19 14.40 13.65 13.23
N TRP A 20 14.30 13.58 11.92
CA TRP A 20 15.46 13.74 11.04
C TRP A 20 15.15 14.62 9.83
N THR A 21 16.21 15.16 9.23
CA THR A 21 16.13 15.86 7.95
C THR A 21 15.95 14.86 6.80
N LYS A 22 15.46 15.32 5.65
CA LYS A 22 15.08 14.47 4.51
C LYS A 22 16.19 13.53 4.02
N ASP A 23 17.45 13.92 4.22
CA ASP A 23 18.65 13.14 3.85
C ASP A 23 19.30 12.45 5.06
N CYS A 24 18.59 12.39 6.18
CA CYS A 24 19.06 11.99 7.51
C CYS A 24 20.26 12.79 8.05
N GLY A 25 20.78 13.80 7.33
CA GLY A 25 22.00 14.53 7.71
C GLY A 25 21.98 15.18 9.10
N GLN A 26 20.81 15.29 9.72
CA GLN A 26 20.69 15.62 11.14
C GLN A 26 19.57 14.78 11.76
N VAL A 27 19.83 14.24 12.95
CA VAL A 27 18.86 13.49 13.75
C VAL A 27 18.76 14.13 15.13
N THR A 28 17.54 14.49 15.52
CA THR A 28 17.23 15.05 16.83
C THR A 28 16.43 14.00 17.61
N ILE A 29 16.91 13.70 18.81
CA ILE A 29 16.34 12.71 19.71
C ILE A 29 15.68 13.47 20.85
N TYR A 30 14.43 13.15 21.12
CA TYR A 30 13.62 13.76 22.15
C TYR A 30 13.22 12.71 23.20
N ASP A 31 13.09 13.15 24.44
CA ASP A 31 12.54 12.41 25.58
C ASP A 31 11.45 13.28 26.22
N ASN A 32 10.19 12.83 26.19
CA ASN A 32 9.02 13.59 26.61
C ASN A 32 8.96 15.01 25.98
N ASP A 33 9.13 15.07 24.66
CA ASP A 33 9.15 16.31 23.86
C ASP A 33 10.29 17.30 24.18
N GLN A 34 11.22 16.94 25.07
CA GLN A 34 12.45 17.71 25.28
C GLN A 34 13.58 17.15 24.44
N ILE A 35 14.38 18.03 23.84
CA ILE A 35 15.55 17.62 23.06
C ILE A 35 16.56 16.98 24.02
N LEU A 36 16.78 15.68 23.86
CA LEU A 36 17.77 14.92 24.62
C LEU A 36 19.14 15.07 23.97
N HIS A 37 19.21 14.93 22.65
CA HIS A 37 20.45 15.03 21.90
C HIS A 37 20.22 15.35 20.43
N GLN A 38 21.22 15.95 19.79
CA GLN A 38 21.19 16.25 18.37
C GLN A 38 22.50 15.81 17.73
N HIS A 39 22.40 14.96 16.71
CA HIS A 39 23.53 14.47 15.94
C HIS A 39 23.47 15.00 14.52
N SER A 40 24.56 15.63 14.09
CA SER A 40 24.80 16.10 12.73
C SER A 40 25.53 15.08 11.83
N ASP A 41 25.93 13.92 12.38
CA ASP A 41 26.58 12.84 11.64
C ASP A 41 25.85 11.50 11.85
N VAL A 42 25.22 11.01 10.79
CA VAL A 42 24.51 9.72 10.75
C VAL A 42 25.46 8.53 10.89
N GLY A 43 26.73 8.70 10.52
CA GLY A 43 27.74 7.65 10.59
C GLY A 43 27.90 7.08 12.01
N GLN A 44 27.82 7.93 13.02
CA GLN A 44 27.88 7.52 14.43
C GLN A 44 26.61 6.78 14.87
N LEU A 45 25.44 7.28 14.45
CA LEU A 45 24.16 6.62 14.69
C LEU A 45 24.06 5.23 14.05
N LYS A 46 24.74 4.99 12.92
CA LYS A 46 24.84 3.64 12.31
C LYS A 46 25.54 2.61 13.20
N LYS A 47 26.56 3.06 13.92
CA LYS A 47 27.31 2.22 14.89
C LYS A 47 26.54 2.05 16.21
N GLY A 48 25.61 2.96 16.46
CA GLY A 48 24.82 3.02 17.68
C GLY A 48 25.52 3.88 18.73
N ILE A 49 24.73 4.67 19.43
CA ILE A 49 25.19 5.61 20.45
C ILE A 49 24.50 5.29 21.77
N VAL A 50 25.20 5.54 22.87
CA VAL A 50 24.61 5.49 24.21
C VAL A 50 24.45 6.92 24.68
N ILE A 51 23.21 7.35 24.91
CA ILE A 51 22.89 8.66 25.46
C ILE A 51 22.38 8.45 26.87
N ARG A 52 22.84 9.27 27.82
CA ARG A 52 22.30 9.24 29.17
C ARG A 52 21.03 10.08 29.20
N SER A 53 19.92 9.45 29.60
CA SER A 53 18.65 10.13 29.72
C SER A 53 18.60 11.06 30.94
N GLN A 54 17.61 11.95 31.01
CA GLN A 54 17.44 12.85 32.17
C GLN A 54 17.23 12.11 33.49
N LYS A 55 16.68 10.88 33.44
CA LYS A 55 16.51 10.00 34.61
C LYS A 55 17.77 9.21 34.97
N GLY A 56 18.89 9.46 34.29
CA GLY A 56 20.19 8.83 34.56
C GLY A 56 20.41 7.48 33.87
N GLU A 57 19.40 6.94 33.20
CA GLU A 57 19.42 5.67 32.47
C GLU A 57 20.14 5.79 31.12
N ASN A 58 20.79 4.71 30.68
CA ASN A 58 21.46 4.65 29.38
C ASN A 58 20.48 4.22 28.28
N LEU A 59 20.24 5.12 27.33
CA LEU A 59 19.51 4.89 26.09
C LEU A 59 20.49 4.50 25.01
N TYR A 60 20.42 3.28 24.49
CA TYR A 60 21.14 2.94 23.26
C TYR A 60 20.25 3.20 22.06
N ILE A 61 20.77 3.95 21.09
CA ILE A 61 20.04 4.32 19.87
C ILE A 61 20.91 3.98 18.67
N ARG A 62 20.37 3.20 17.74
CA ARG A 62 21.03 2.84 16.49
C ARG A 62 20.12 3.09 15.31
N LEU A 63 20.65 3.76 14.28
CA LEU A 63 19.96 4.00 13.02
C LEU A 63 20.44 2.99 11.97
N PHE A 64 19.52 2.34 11.27
CA PHE A 64 19.81 1.55 10.08
C PHE A 64 19.38 2.36 8.86
N MET A 65 20.17 2.41 7.81
CA MET A 65 19.90 3.29 6.66
C MET A 65 19.29 2.58 5.44
N ASP A 66 19.10 1.26 5.47
CA ASP A 66 18.61 0.49 4.32
C ASP A 66 17.58 -0.59 4.74
N PRO A 67 16.30 -0.21 4.89
CA PRO A 67 15.77 1.15 4.92
C PRO A 67 15.97 1.81 6.29
N VAL A 68 15.62 3.11 6.35
CA VAL A 68 15.68 3.94 7.56
C VAL A 68 14.84 3.30 8.67
N ARG A 69 15.52 2.75 9.68
CA ARG A 69 14.94 2.21 10.90
C ARG A 69 15.73 2.72 12.07
N TRP A 70 15.14 2.69 13.24
CA TRP A 70 15.91 2.88 14.47
C TRP A 70 15.59 1.81 15.48
N GLN A 71 16.62 1.46 16.23
CA GLN A 71 16.55 0.60 17.37
C GLN A 71 16.83 1.47 18.59
N VAL A 72 15.94 1.40 19.57
CA VAL A 72 16.16 1.98 20.89
C VAL A 72 16.16 0.84 21.89
N SER A 73 17.18 0.77 22.74
CA SER A 73 17.17 -0.11 23.89
C SER A 73 17.35 0.62 25.21
N PHE A 74 16.66 0.09 26.22
CA PHE A 74 16.65 0.53 27.60
C PHE A 74 16.98 -0.67 28.48
N GLY A 75 18.24 -0.77 28.91
CA GLY A 75 18.73 -1.99 29.58
C GLY A 75 18.50 -3.23 28.70
N ASP A 76 17.75 -4.20 29.22
CA ASP A 76 17.43 -5.46 28.52
C ASP A 76 16.27 -5.35 27.52
N ARG A 77 15.57 -4.21 27.46
CA ARG A 77 14.43 -4.01 26.55
C ARG A 77 14.90 -3.41 25.24
N MET A 78 14.54 -4.04 24.13
CA MET A 78 14.92 -3.61 22.78
C MET A 78 13.68 -3.41 21.91
N LEU A 79 13.60 -2.28 21.23
CA LEU A 79 12.50 -1.98 20.31
C LEU A 79 13.07 -1.44 18.99
N ILE A 80 12.53 -1.95 17.89
CA ILE A 80 12.90 -1.56 16.53
C ILE A 80 11.69 -0.86 15.93
N ASN A 81 11.81 0.44 15.65
CA ASN A 81 10.81 1.12 14.84
C ASN A 81 11.04 0.79 13.36
N SER A 82 10.00 0.31 12.71
CA SER A 82 9.98 -0.07 11.31
C SER A 82 9.11 0.86 10.45
N TYR A 83 9.07 2.16 10.73
CA TYR A 83 8.38 3.11 9.85
C TYR A 83 8.94 3.02 8.43
N ASN A 84 8.11 2.55 7.50
CA ASN A 84 8.47 2.40 6.11
C ASN A 84 7.48 3.20 5.26
N ARG A 85 7.92 4.36 4.75
CA ARG A 85 7.12 5.21 3.85
C ARG A 85 6.60 4.41 2.64
N SER A 86 7.42 3.54 2.08
CA SER A 86 7.07 2.70 0.94
C SER A 86 5.95 1.70 1.30
N GLU A 87 5.87 1.24 2.56
CA GLU A 87 4.74 0.46 3.08
C GLU A 87 3.43 1.26 3.11
N GLU A 88 3.47 2.51 3.58
CA GLU A 88 2.27 3.35 3.62
C GLU A 88 1.75 3.68 2.22
N VAL A 89 2.64 4.00 1.29
CA VAL A 89 2.28 4.25 -0.12
C VAL A 89 1.63 3.01 -0.73
N VAL A 90 2.24 1.84 -0.55
CA VAL A 90 1.69 0.57 -1.06
C VAL A 90 0.35 0.24 -0.40
N LYS A 91 0.21 0.38 0.92
CA LYS A 91 -1.07 0.19 1.61
C LYS A 91 -2.13 1.19 1.11
N GLY A 92 -1.74 2.41 0.79
CA GLY A 92 -2.61 3.44 0.20
C GLY A 92 -3.23 3.00 -1.13
N THR A 93 -2.48 2.24 -1.95
CA THR A 93 -3.00 1.70 -3.22
C THR A 93 -4.14 0.70 -3.05
N SER A 94 -4.36 0.16 -1.84
CA SER A 94 -5.50 -0.74 -1.56
C SER A 94 -6.86 -0.13 -1.91
N GLN A 95 -6.99 1.19 -1.78
CA GLN A 95 -8.22 1.91 -2.13
C GLN A 95 -8.57 1.76 -3.61
N ILE A 96 -7.57 1.73 -4.49
CA ILE A 96 -7.78 1.55 -5.93
C ILE A 96 -8.44 0.18 -6.19
N PHE A 97 -7.95 -0.89 -5.57
CA PHE A 97 -8.56 -2.21 -5.71
C PHE A 97 -10.00 -2.26 -5.18
N TYR A 98 -10.32 -1.53 -4.10
CA TYR A 98 -11.69 -1.41 -3.61
C TYR A 98 -12.60 -0.62 -4.57
N TYR A 99 -12.10 0.45 -5.18
CA TYR A 99 -12.86 1.18 -6.19
C TYR A 99 -13.12 0.35 -7.44
N VAL A 100 -12.13 -0.42 -7.89
CA VAL A 100 -12.28 -1.36 -9.01
C VAL A 100 -13.32 -2.43 -8.66
N PHE A 101 -13.22 -3.04 -7.48
CA PHE A 101 -14.23 -4.00 -6.98
C PHE A 101 -15.63 -3.40 -7.00
N LEU A 102 -15.83 -2.22 -6.40
CA LEU A 102 -17.14 -1.57 -6.32
C LEU A 102 -17.69 -1.23 -7.71
N ALA A 103 -16.85 -0.70 -8.59
CA ALA A 103 -17.22 -0.39 -9.97
C ALA A 103 -17.64 -1.64 -10.74
N SER A 104 -16.91 -2.75 -10.59
CA SER A 104 -17.24 -4.02 -11.21
C SER A 104 -18.54 -4.62 -10.69
N VAL A 105 -18.83 -4.48 -9.38
CA VAL A 105 -20.13 -4.89 -8.81
C VAL A 105 -21.27 -4.04 -9.38
N ILE A 106 -21.12 -2.72 -9.43
CA ILE A 106 -22.13 -1.82 -10.01
C ILE A 106 -22.36 -2.15 -11.48
N TYR A 107 -21.29 -2.34 -12.25
CA TYR A 107 -21.36 -2.73 -13.66
C TYR A 107 -22.12 -4.05 -13.85
N LEU A 108 -21.80 -5.06 -13.03
CA LEU A 108 -22.52 -6.33 -13.04
C LEU A 108 -24.00 -6.13 -12.70
N MET A 109 -24.33 -5.38 -11.64
CA MET A 109 -25.72 -5.11 -11.29
C MET A 109 -26.47 -4.41 -12.43
N LEU A 110 -25.85 -3.45 -13.12
CA LEU A 110 -26.46 -2.76 -14.26
C LEU A 110 -26.73 -3.68 -15.45
N LEU A 111 -25.88 -4.68 -15.70
CA LEU A 111 -26.13 -5.69 -16.73
C LEU A 111 -27.28 -6.64 -16.35
N PHE A 112 -27.39 -7.00 -15.06
CA PHE A 112 -28.31 -8.04 -14.58
C PHE A 112 -29.70 -7.53 -14.19
N LEU A 113 -29.80 -6.38 -13.54
CA LEU A 113 -31.08 -5.85 -13.03
C LEU A 113 -32.16 -5.72 -14.13
N PRO A 114 -31.85 -5.23 -15.34
CA PRO A 114 -32.83 -5.11 -16.42
C PRO A 114 -33.29 -6.47 -16.93
N GLN A 115 -32.37 -7.43 -17.09
CA GLN A 115 -32.67 -8.77 -17.58
C GLN A 115 -33.49 -9.58 -16.55
N TYR A 116 -33.20 -9.42 -15.25
CA TYR A 116 -33.96 -10.03 -14.17
C TYR A 116 -35.40 -9.51 -14.13
N LYS A 117 -35.58 -8.18 -14.22
CA LYS A 117 -36.90 -7.54 -14.28
C LYS A 117 -37.72 -7.93 -15.51
N ALA A 118 -37.05 -8.23 -16.62
CA ALA A 118 -37.69 -8.68 -17.86
C ALA A 118 -38.07 -10.18 -17.85
N GLY A 119 -37.80 -10.91 -16.75
CA GLY A 119 -38.07 -12.35 -16.66
C GLY A 119 -37.17 -13.22 -17.56
N MET A 120 -36.10 -12.65 -18.13
CA MET A 120 -35.24 -13.32 -19.11
C MET A 120 -34.07 -14.09 -18.47
N ILE A 121 -33.87 -13.98 -17.15
CA ILE A 121 -32.79 -14.68 -16.44
C ILE A 121 -33.33 -15.96 -15.79
N GLY A 122 -33.05 -17.10 -16.42
CA GLY A 122 -33.02 -18.39 -15.72
C GLY A 122 -31.71 -18.55 -14.93
N LEU A 123 -31.72 -19.44 -13.93
CA LEU A 123 -30.53 -19.83 -13.13
C LEU A 123 -29.32 -20.23 -14.01
N ASP A 124 -29.58 -20.68 -15.23
CA ASP A 124 -28.60 -21.14 -16.22
C ASP A 124 -27.64 -20.03 -16.71
N ILE A 125 -28.08 -18.77 -16.78
CA ILE A 125 -27.22 -17.64 -17.21
C ILE A 125 -26.16 -17.33 -16.14
N LEU A 126 -26.52 -17.48 -14.86
CA LEU A 126 -25.63 -17.25 -13.72
C LEU A 126 -24.48 -18.28 -13.64
N LEU A 127 -24.68 -19.46 -14.23
CA LEU A 127 -23.72 -20.56 -14.27
C LEU A 127 -22.88 -20.58 -15.56
N THR A 128 -23.02 -19.58 -16.43
CA THR A 128 -22.16 -19.50 -17.61
C THR A 128 -20.70 -19.30 -17.20
N PRO A 129 -19.74 -19.97 -17.86
CA PRO A 129 -18.31 -19.84 -17.55
C PRO A 129 -17.84 -18.38 -17.52
N THR A 130 -18.34 -17.55 -18.44
CA THR A 130 -18.03 -16.12 -18.51
C THR A 130 -18.46 -15.38 -17.25
N MET A 131 -19.64 -15.68 -16.71
CA MET A 131 -20.14 -15.06 -15.49
C MET A 131 -19.34 -15.47 -14.26
N LEU A 132 -18.98 -16.75 -14.15
CA LEU A 132 -18.12 -17.24 -13.08
C LEU A 132 -16.74 -16.57 -13.12
N ILE A 133 -16.19 -16.31 -14.31
CA ILE A 133 -14.92 -15.57 -14.47
C ILE A 133 -15.08 -14.12 -13.97
N TYR A 134 -16.14 -13.41 -14.34
CA TYR A 134 -16.36 -12.04 -13.88
C TYR A 134 -16.57 -11.93 -12.37
N ILE A 135 -17.37 -12.82 -11.78
CA ILE A 135 -17.55 -12.88 -10.32
C ILE A 135 -16.21 -13.23 -9.65
N GLY A 136 -15.46 -14.17 -10.21
CA GLY A 136 -14.11 -14.51 -9.72
C GLY A 136 -13.17 -13.30 -9.73
N LEU A 137 -13.13 -12.53 -10.81
CA LEU A 137 -12.35 -11.29 -10.92
C LEU A 137 -12.73 -10.26 -9.86
N ILE A 138 -14.03 -10.06 -9.63
CA ILE A 138 -14.55 -9.16 -8.58
C ILE A 138 -14.02 -9.59 -7.20
N VAL A 139 -14.12 -10.88 -6.88
CA VAL A 139 -13.63 -11.42 -5.61
C VAL A 139 -12.11 -11.25 -5.49
N VAL A 140 -11.36 -11.49 -6.56
CA VAL A 140 -9.90 -11.31 -6.57
C VAL A 140 -9.53 -9.85 -6.28
N PHE A 141 -10.19 -8.86 -6.88
CA PHE A 141 -9.89 -7.45 -6.59
C PHE A 141 -10.21 -7.07 -5.13
N TYR A 142 -11.30 -7.59 -4.56
CA TYR A 142 -11.59 -7.41 -3.14
C TYR A 142 -10.50 -7.99 -2.24
N LEU A 143 -10.06 -9.23 -2.53
CA LEU A 143 -8.98 -9.89 -1.80
C LEU A 143 -7.65 -9.13 -1.93
N CYS A 144 -7.33 -8.63 -3.13
CA CYS A 144 -6.16 -7.77 -3.35
C CYS A 144 -6.23 -6.52 -2.47
N GLY A 145 -7.35 -5.79 -2.45
CA GLY A 145 -7.51 -4.62 -1.57
C GLY A 145 -7.28 -4.95 -0.08
N MET A 146 -7.91 -6.02 0.41
CA MET A 146 -7.76 -6.45 1.80
C MET A 146 -6.32 -6.86 2.14
N LEU A 147 -5.67 -7.64 1.29
CA LEU A 147 -4.36 -8.22 1.58
C LEU A 147 -3.23 -7.20 1.38
N VAL A 148 -3.37 -6.27 0.42
CA VAL A 148 -2.47 -5.12 0.26
C VAL A 148 -2.56 -4.19 1.46
N ARG A 149 -3.77 -3.90 1.97
CA ARG A 149 -3.94 -3.12 3.20
C ARG A 149 -3.26 -3.78 4.41
N ARG A 150 -3.21 -5.11 4.44
CA ARG A 150 -2.47 -5.91 5.44
C ARG A 150 -0.96 -6.02 5.16
N GLY A 151 -0.41 -5.31 4.18
CA GLY A 151 1.02 -5.31 3.85
C GLY A 151 1.49 -6.51 3.02
N LYS A 152 0.59 -7.34 2.49
CA LYS A 152 0.98 -8.49 1.66
C LYS A 152 1.27 -8.07 0.21
N LEU A 153 2.54 -7.77 -0.06
CA LEU A 153 3.06 -7.32 -1.36
C LEU A 153 2.73 -8.24 -2.56
N THR A 154 2.69 -9.55 -2.38
CA THR A 154 2.36 -10.48 -3.49
C THR A 154 1.02 -10.14 -4.13
N TRP A 155 0.04 -9.73 -3.33
CA TRP A 155 -1.30 -9.37 -3.79
C TRP A 155 -1.35 -8.01 -4.48
N TYR A 156 -0.41 -7.12 -4.17
CA TYR A 156 -0.24 -5.87 -4.92
C TYR A 156 0.18 -6.18 -6.36
N TYR A 157 1.17 -7.06 -6.55
CA TYR A 157 1.62 -7.44 -7.89
C TYR A 157 0.52 -8.16 -8.68
N ILE A 158 -0.14 -9.14 -8.08
CA ILE A 158 -1.26 -9.87 -8.72
C ILE A 158 -2.38 -8.90 -9.12
N GLY A 159 -2.85 -8.07 -8.19
CA GLY A 159 -3.93 -7.12 -8.45
C GLY A 159 -3.58 -6.11 -9.52
N THR A 160 -2.36 -5.55 -9.48
CA THR A 160 -1.89 -4.58 -10.47
C THR A 160 -1.77 -5.22 -11.86
N SER A 161 -1.19 -6.42 -11.96
CA SER A 161 -1.07 -7.13 -13.23
C SER A 161 -2.44 -7.44 -13.85
N LEU A 162 -3.38 -7.97 -13.05
CA LEU A 162 -4.74 -8.25 -13.52
C LEU A 162 -5.46 -6.98 -13.97
N TYR A 163 -5.31 -5.90 -13.21
CA TYR A 163 -5.89 -4.60 -13.54
C TYR A 163 -5.34 -4.03 -14.85
N LEU A 164 -4.03 -4.10 -15.07
CA LEU A 164 -3.40 -3.61 -16.28
C LEU A 164 -3.80 -4.45 -17.51
N ILE A 165 -3.84 -5.78 -17.36
CA ILE A 165 -4.31 -6.68 -18.43
C ILE A 165 -5.76 -6.37 -18.80
N ASP A 166 -6.64 -6.23 -17.80
CA ASP A 166 -8.05 -5.87 -18.01
C ASP A 166 -8.19 -4.48 -18.66
N THR A 167 -7.35 -3.52 -18.26
CA THR A 167 -7.34 -2.17 -18.86
C THR A 167 -6.92 -2.21 -20.34
N VAL A 168 -5.89 -2.98 -20.69
CA VAL A 168 -5.47 -3.17 -22.08
C VAL A 168 -6.55 -3.89 -22.90
N TYR A 169 -7.18 -4.93 -22.34
CA TYR A 169 -8.27 -5.64 -22.99
C TYR A 169 -9.45 -4.70 -23.30
N VAL A 170 -9.87 -3.88 -22.33
CA VAL A 170 -10.93 -2.89 -22.55
C VAL A 170 -10.50 -1.87 -23.60
N LEU A 171 -9.28 -1.33 -23.54
CA LEU A 171 -8.78 -0.39 -24.56
C LEU A 171 -8.88 -0.99 -25.96
N LEU A 172 -8.36 -2.21 -26.17
CA LEU A 172 -8.38 -2.89 -27.47
C LEU A 172 -9.81 -3.13 -27.99
N ASN A 173 -10.73 -3.55 -27.13
CA ASN A 173 -12.13 -3.81 -27.54
C ASN A 173 -12.96 -2.53 -27.68
N SER A 174 -12.60 -1.45 -26.99
CA SER A 174 -13.30 -0.16 -27.10
C SER A 174 -13.14 0.47 -28.49
N PHE A 175 -12.04 0.19 -29.19
CA PHE A 175 -11.81 0.64 -30.57
C PHE A 175 -12.62 -0.15 -31.61
N VAL A 176 -13.24 -1.28 -31.24
CA VAL A 176 -13.98 -2.16 -32.16
C VAL A 176 -15.51 -1.90 -32.10
N ILE A 177 -16.03 -1.23 -31.07
CA ILE A 177 -17.48 -0.98 -30.88
C ILE A 177 -17.96 0.25 -31.70
N SER A 178 -17.39 0.48 -32.88
CA SER A 178 -17.79 1.59 -33.77
C SER A 178 -19.02 1.28 -34.65
N GLU A 179 -19.63 0.09 -34.55
CA GLU A 179 -20.65 -0.37 -35.51
C GLU A 179 -22.10 -0.48 -34.99
N ILE A 180 -22.40 -0.12 -33.74
CA ILE A 180 -23.76 -0.30 -33.19
C ILE A 180 -24.60 0.98 -33.39
N SER A 181 -25.52 0.94 -34.36
CA SER A 181 -26.50 1.97 -34.71
C SER A 181 -27.55 2.19 -33.60
N ILE A 182 -27.30 3.14 -32.70
CA ILE A 182 -28.27 3.62 -31.70
C ILE A 182 -28.44 5.14 -31.91
N SER A 183 -29.59 5.72 -31.57
CA SER A 183 -29.87 7.16 -31.76
C SER A 183 -28.72 8.07 -31.29
N ALA A 184 -28.41 9.11 -32.07
CA ALA A 184 -27.20 9.94 -31.89
C ALA A 184 -27.07 10.59 -30.50
N LEU A 185 -28.18 10.95 -29.85
CA LEU A 185 -28.20 11.52 -28.49
C LEU A 185 -27.90 10.47 -27.40
N PHE A 186 -28.34 9.23 -27.60
CA PHE A 186 -28.06 8.14 -26.67
C PHE A 186 -26.63 7.61 -26.86
N GLN A 187 -26.13 7.59 -28.10
CA GLN A 187 -24.73 7.29 -28.41
C GLN A 187 -23.76 8.31 -27.83
N THR A 188 -24.07 9.61 -27.88
CA THR A 188 -23.19 10.65 -27.33
C THR A 188 -23.10 10.61 -25.80
N ASN A 189 -24.24 10.47 -25.10
CA ASN A 189 -24.24 10.38 -23.64
C ASN A 189 -23.59 9.07 -23.13
N LEU A 190 -23.88 7.94 -23.77
CA LEU A 190 -23.24 6.66 -23.43
C LEU A 190 -21.73 6.70 -23.74
N GLY A 191 -21.34 7.28 -24.88
CA GLY A 191 -19.95 7.43 -25.28
C GLY A 191 -19.15 8.29 -24.30
N LEU A 192 -19.73 9.38 -23.80
CA LEU A 192 -19.11 10.22 -22.76
C LEU A 192 -18.90 9.46 -21.45
N ILE A 193 -19.88 8.66 -21.01
CA ILE A 193 -19.76 7.84 -19.80
C ILE A 193 -18.66 6.78 -19.98
N LEU A 194 -18.64 6.08 -21.11
CA LEU A 194 -17.62 5.07 -21.41
C LEU A 194 -16.21 5.70 -21.49
N PHE A 195 -16.09 6.88 -22.10
CA PHE A 195 -14.84 7.63 -22.15
C PHE A 195 -14.37 8.07 -20.76
N ALA A 196 -15.27 8.58 -19.91
CA ALA A 196 -14.94 8.95 -18.54
C ALA A 196 -14.46 7.73 -17.71
N LEU A 197 -15.12 6.59 -17.86
CA LEU A 197 -14.70 5.33 -17.21
C LEU A 197 -13.32 4.87 -17.70
N LEU A 198 -13.03 5.04 -18.99
CA LEU A 198 -11.72 4.74 -19.55
C LEU A 198 -10.63 5.68 -18.98
N LEU A 199 -10.91 6.97 -18.86
CA LEU A 199 -10.00 7.93 -18.23
C LEU A 199 -9.72 7.57 -16.76
N ILE A 200 -10.76 7.24 -15.99
CA ILE A 200 -10.59 6.77 -14.61
C ILE A 200 -9.68 5.55 -14.58
N ARG A 201 -9.86 4.62 -15.53
CA ARG A 201 -9.01 3.43 -15.59
C ARG A 201 -7.54 3.76 -15.82
N ILE A 202 -7.25 4.67 -16.75
CA ILE A 202 -5.90 5.14 -17.05
C ILE A 202 -5.29 5.84 -15.83
N VAL A 203 -6.06 6.67 -15.12
CA VAL A 203 -5.60 7.36 -13.90
C VAL A 203 -5.21 6.34 -12.82
N PHE A 204 -6.04 5.34 -12.56
CA PHE A 204 -5.72 4.27 -11.61
C PHE A 204 -4.51 3.44 -12.05
N ALA A 205 -4.38 3.14 -13.34
CA ALA A 205 -3.21 2.45 -13.88
C ALA A 205 -1.93 3.25 -13.62
N TYR A 206 -1.97 4.57 -13.86
CA TYR A 206 -0.86 5.47 -13.59
C TYR A 206 -0.44 5.44 -12.11
N TYR A 207 -1.40 5.56 -11.18
CA TYR A 207 -1.09 5.53 -9.74
C TYR A 207 -0.50 4.19 -9.29
N LEU A 208 -1.02 3.06 -9.80
CA LEU A 208 -0.47 1.74 -9.51
C LEU A 208 0.95 1.59 -10.10
N ILE A 209 1.21 2.05 -11.32
CA ILE A 209 2.57 2.02 -11.89
C ILE A 209 3.51 2.91 -11.08
N LYS A 210 3.05 4.09 -10.66
CA LYS A 210 3.85 5.04 -9.87
C LYS A 210 4.24 4.49 -8.50
N ALA A 211 3.40 3.67 -7.87
CA ALA A 211 3.70 3.02 -6.59
C ALA A 211 4.57 1.75 -6.72
N PHE A 212 4.90 1.32 -7.94
CA PHE A 212 5.70 0.11 -8.18
C PHE A 212 7.13 0.18 -7.59
N PRO A 213 7.88 1.29 -7.73
CA PRO A 213 9.19 1.43 -7.09
C PRO A 213 9.12 1.29 -5.55
N ASP A 214 8.09 1.89 -4.94
CA ASP A 214 7.84 1.79 -3.49
C ASP A 214 7.53 0.34 -3.08
N ALA A 215 6.77 -0.39 -3.89
CA ALA A 215 6.51 -1.82 -3.66
C ALA A 215 7.79 -2.66 -3.68
N VAL A 216 8.69 -2.39 -4.62
CA VAL A 216 10.00 -3.06 -4.71
C VAL A 216 10.88 -2.74 -3.50
N GLU A 217 10.92 -1.48 -3.08
CA GLU A 217 11.66 -1.06 -1.89
C GLU A 217 11.11 -1.71 -0.61
N TYR A 218 9.79 -1.73 -0.45
CA TYR A 218 9.14 -2.41 0.67
C TYR A 218 9.44 -3.92 0.66
N ALA A 219 9.46 -4.56 -0.50
CA ALA A 219 9.81 -5.98 -0.62
C ALA A 219 11.24 -6.26 -0.16
N LYS A 220 12.19 -5.39 -0.54
CA LYS A 220 13.58 -5.47 -0.08
C LYS A 220 13.69 -5.29 1.42
N HIS A 221 12.92 -4.36 2.00
CA HIS A 221 12.85 -4.17 3.45
C HIS A 221 12.37 -5.42 4.19
N VAL A 222 11.23 -5.98 3.80
CA VAL A 222 10.67 -7.17 4.45
C VAL A 222 11.65 -8.34 4.38
N LYS A 223 12.35 -8.50 3.25
CA LYS A 223 13.38 -9.53 3.09
C LYS A 223 14.59 -9.29 4.01
N SER A 224 15.01 -8.04 4.20
CA SER A 224 16.16 -7.71 5.05
C SER A 224 15.86 -7.91 6.54
N ILE A 225 14.62 -7.65 6.98
CA ILE A 225 14.14 -7.98 8.33
C ILE A 225 14.23 -9.50 8.55
N LYS A 226 13.54 -10.28 7.71
CA LYS A 226 13.47 -11.74 7.88
C LYS A 226 14.84 -12.42 7.89
N LYS A 227 15.77 -11.94 7.06
CA LYS A 227 17.14 -12.47 7.00
C LYS A 227 17.90 -12.25 8.32
N ARG A 228 17.65 -11.14 9.01
CA ARG A 228 18.31 -10.81 10.28
C ARG A 228 17.72 -11.57 11.46
N GLU A 229 16.40 -11.67 11.52
CA GLU A 229 15.72 -12.51 12.52
C GLU A 229 16.23 -13.96 12.45
N SER A 230 16.42 -14.50 11.24
CA SER A 230 16.97 -15.85 11.07
C SER A 230 18.46 -15.98 11.42
N SER A 231 19.27 -14.91 11.30
CA SER A 231 20.69 -14.97 11.67
C SER A 231 20.90 -14.81 13.17
N GLU A 232 20.13 -13.93 13.81
CA GLU A 232 20.21 -13.73 15.26
C GLU A 232 19.76 -14.97 16.05
N LEU A 233 18.82 -15.76 15.51
CA LEU A 233 18.42 -17.05 16.08
C LEU A 233 19.45 -18.18 15.90
N LEU A 234 20.43 -18.01 15.00
CA LEU A 234 21.49 -19.01 14.76
C LEU A 234 22.77 -18.71 15.56
N ASP A 235 22.93 -17.47 16.00
CA ASP A 235 24.08 -17.02 16.81
C ASP A 235 23.77 -17.02 18.33
N SER A 236 22.56 -17.44 18.73
CA SER A 236 22.11 -17.61 20.13
C SER A 236 22.02 -19.08 20.52
#